data_AF-A0A959TKU8-F1
#
_entry.id   AF-A0A959TKU8-F1
#
_cell.length_a   1.000
_cell.length_b   1.000
_cell.length_c   1.000
_cell.angle_alpha   90.00
_cell.angle_beta   90.00
_cell.angle_gamma   90.00
#
_symmetry.space_group_name_H-M   'P 1'
#
loop_
_entity.id
_entity.type
_entity.pdbx_description
1 polymer ?
#
loop_
_entity_poly.entity_id
_entity_poly.type
_entity_poly.pdbx_seq_one_letter_code
_entity_poly.pdbx_strand_id
1 'polypeptide(L)'
;MNRTTRMLRRYAELLLTTLLVALGWSHSPDLAAQPWDWDHAHLPDQGMADVVNDLVHDRSSNALFAVGSYQTASAITSQAFGLPASNGMDGFLVRLNTNGQPLAKMLLTGPGDASLASVCMGPNGTLYAAGWFEGTASF
;
A
#
# COMPACT_ATOMS: atom_id res chain seq x y z
N MET A 1 -53.87 -9.47 -37.47
CA MET A 1 -52.40 -9.36 -37.66
C MET A 1 -51.99 -10.24 -38.84
N ASN A 2 -51.49 -9.65 -39.92
CA ASN A 2 -51.21 -10.32 -41.19
C ASN A 2 -49.88 -11.13 -41.15
N ARG A 3 -49.67 -12.03 -42.12
CA ARG A 3 -48.49 -12.93 -42.17
C ARG A 3 -47.16 -12.17 -42.11
N THR A 4 -47.11 -11.00 -42.74
CA THR A 4 -45.96 -10.08 -42.78
C THR A 4 -45.66 -9.47 -41.41
N THR A 5 -46.65 -9.02 -40.65
CA THR A 5 -46.44 -8.51 -39.29
C THR A 5 -45.98 -9.58 -38.30
N ARG A 6 -46.40 -10.85 -38.47
CA ARG A 6 -45.88 -11.98 -37.68
C ARG A 6 -44.42 -12.30 -37.99
N MET A 7 -43.99 -12.18 -39.25
CA MET A 7 -42.60 -12.41 -39.64
C MET A 7 -41.67 -11.32 -39.10
N LEU A 8 -42.03 -10.05 -39.28
CA LEU A 8 -41.21 -8.92 -38.82
C LEU A 8 -40.97 -8.96 -37.31
N ARG A 9 -41.97 -9.36 -36.53
CA ARG A 9 -41.85 -9.55 -35.08
C ARG A 9 -40.87 -10.69 -34.72
N ARG A 10 -40.92 -11.82 -35.44
CA ARG A 10 -39.97 -12.92 -35.25
C ARG A 10 -38.54 -12.52 -35.60
N TYR A 11 -38.33 -11.74 -36.65
CA TYR A 11 -36.99 -11.23 -37.01
C TYR A 11 -36.45 -10.24 -35.97
N ALA A 12 -37.30 -9.36 -35.44
CA ALA A 12 -36.92 -8.46 -34.35
C ALA A 12 -36.57 -9.22 -33.07
N GLU A 13 -37.34 -10.25 -32.71
CA GLU A 13 -37.05 -11.12 -31.56
C GLU A 13 -35.74 -11.92 -31.77
N LEU A 14 -35.50 -12.46 -32.97
CA LEU A 14 -34.26 -13.15 -33.33
C LEU A 14 -33.04 -12.21 -33.26
N LEU A 15 -33.12 -11.01 -33.84
CA LEU A 15 -32.06 -10.00 -33.78
C LEU A 15 -31.79 -9.54 -32.34
N LEU A 16 -32.82 -9.42 -31.51
CA LEU A 16 -32.67 -9.04 -30.11
C LEU A 16 -32.03 -10.16 -29.29
N THR A 17 -32.38 -11.43 -29.55
CA THR A 17 -31.73 -12.58 -28.89
C THR A 17 -30.27 -12.73 -29.28
N THR A 18 -29.90 -12.51 -30.55
CA THR A 18 -28.49 -12.57 -30.97
C THR A 18 -27.68 -11.40 -30.41
N LEU A 19 -28.28 -10.21 -30.31
CA LEU A 19 -27.65 -9.05 -29.68
C LEU A 19 -27.42 -9.25 -28.17
N LEU A 20 -28.38 -9.85 -27.46
CA LEU A 20 -28.26 -10.17 -26.04
C LEU A 20 -27.27 -11.29 -25.77
N VAL A 21 -27.18 -12.29 -26.66
CA VAL A 21 -26.11 -13.28 -26.60
C VAL A 21 -24.77 -12.59 -26.81
N ALA A 22 -24.60 -11.77 -27.85
CA ALA A 22 -23.35 -11.04 -28.15
C ALA A 22 -22.90 -10.08 -27.02
N LEU A 23 -23.84 -9.42 -26.35
CA LEU A 23 -23.59 -8.57 -25.17
C LEU A 23 -23.41 -9.39 -23.88
N GLY A 24 -23.89 -10.63 -23.86
CA GLY A 24 -23.75 -11.61 -22.78
C GLY A 24 -22.45 -12.44 -22.85
N TRP A 25 -21.62 -12.26 -23.89
CA TRP A 25 -20.19 -12.61 -23.84
C TRP A 25 -19.47 -11.58 -22.97
N SER A 26 -19.92 -11.44 -21.71
CA SER A 26 -19.02 -10.97 -20.67
C SER A 26 -17.88 -11.97 -20.66
N HIS A 27 -16.74 -11.54 -21.16
CA HIS A 27 -15.50 -12.24 -20.95
C HIS A 27 -15.47 -12.54 -19.46
N SER A 28 -15.48 -13.82 -19.08
CA SER A 28 -14.89 -14.19 -17.81
C SER A 28 -13.48 -13.61 -17.88
N PRO A 29 -13.12 -12.59 -17.08
CA PRO A 29 -11.72 -12.21 -17.03
C PRO A 29 -11.00 -13.49 -16.67
N ASP A 30 -10.05 -13.90 -17.51
CA ASP A 30 -9.25 -15.09 -17.27
C ASP A 30 -8.79 -15.01 -15.81
N LEU A 31 -9.26 -15.95 -14.98
CA LEU A 31 -8.94 -16.07 -13.56
C LEU A 31 -7.48 -16.52 -13.36
N ALA A 32 -6.59 -16.11 -14.27
CA ALA A 32 -5.18 -16.17 -14.03
C ALA A 32 -4.91 -15.27 -12.83
N ALA A 33 -4.19 -15.80 -11.83
CA ALA A 33 -3.66 -14.97 -10.76
C ALA A 33 -2.94 -13.78 -11.41
N GLN A 34 -3.27 -12.56 -10.97
CA GLN A 34 -2.54 -11.38 -11.42
C GLN A 34 -1.04 -11.62 -11.23
N PRO A 35 -0.21 -11.39 -12.27
CA PRO A 35 1.23 -11.59 -12.16
C PRO A 35 1.75 -10.73 -11.01
N TRP A 36 2.74 -11.25 -10.27
CA TRP A 36 3.38 -10.50 -9.21
C TRP A 36 4.05 -9.26 -9.79
N ASP A 37 3.49 -8.11 -9.47
CA ASP A 37 4.06 -6.82 -9.81
C ASP A 37 4.74 -6.25 -8.56
N TRP A 38 6.04 -5.95 -8.69
CA TRP A 38 6.88 -5.41 -7.63
C TRP A 38 7.03 -3.89 -7.72
N ASP A 39 6.18 -3.22 -8.50
CA ASP A 39 6.23 -1.77 -8.75
C ASP A 39 6.18 -0.88 -7.48
N HIS A 40 5.76 -1.43 -6.34
CA HIS A 40 5.72 -0.74 -5.04
C HIS A 40 6.78 -1.21 -4.02
N ALA A 41 7.74 -2.02 -4.45
CA ALA A 41 8.87 -2.40 -3.60
C ALA A 41 9.82 -1.20 -3.45
N HIS A 42 9.95 -0.71 -2.22
CA HIS A 42 10.78 0.45 -1.91
C HIS A 42 11.74 0.14 -0.76
N LEU A 43 12.97 0.62 -0.88
CA LEU A 43 13.86 0.76 0.27
C LEU A 43 13.45 2.02 1.06
N PRO A 44 13.58 2.02 2.39
CA PRO A 44 13.29 3.20 3.21
C PRO A 44 14.08 4.43 2.75
N ASP A 45 15.40 4.27 2.55
CA ASP A 45 16.28 5.25 1.94
C ASP A 45 17.49 4.60 1.19
N GLN A 46 18.64 5.30 1.07
CA GLN A 46 19.88 4.78 0.46
C GLN A 46 21.02 4.63 1.50
N GLY A 47 20.66 4.43 2.75
CA GLY A 47 21.53 4.38 3.90
C GLY A 47 22.34 3.10 3.95
N MET A 48 23.24 3.03 4.93
CA MET A 48 24.12 1.88 5.09
C MET A 48 23.43 0.72 5.83
N ALA A 49 22.35 0.99 6.56
CA ALA A 49 21.61 0.01 7.37
C ALA A 49 20.15 0.41 7.52
N ASP A 50 19.33 0.06 6.51
CA ASP A 50 17.90 0.35 6.51
C ASP A 50 17.11 -0.95 6.62
N VAL A 51 16.23 -1.03 7.61
CA VAL A 51 15.42 -2.21 7.88
C VAL A 51 14.00 -1.79 8.21
N VAL A 52 13.03 -2.41 7.52
CA VAL A 52 11.62 -2.41 7.93
C VAL A 52 11.40 -3.66 8.77
N ASN A 53 11.05 -3.47 10.04
CA ASN A 53 10.88 -4.57 10.99
C ASN A 53 9.45 -5.11 10.99
N ASP A 54 8.45 -4.22 10.86
CA ASP A 54 7.03 -4.59 10.96
C ASP A 54 6.14 -3.58 10.20
N LEU A 55 4.94 -4.02 9.81
CA LEU A 55 3.95 -3.17 9.16
C LEU A 55 2.51 -3.55 9.52
N VAL A 56 1.62 -2.56 9.53
CA VAL A 56 0.18 -2.75 9.76
C VAL A 56 -0.67 -1.94 8.78
N HIS A 57 -1.79 -2.51 8.34
CA HIS A 57 -2.76 -1.87 7.46
C HIS A 57 -3.93 -1.30 8.24
N ASP A 58 -4.18 0.00 8.08
CA ASP A 58 -5.42 0.63 8.49
C ASP A 58 -6.47 0.52 7.39
N ARG A 59 -7.44 -0.38 7.57
CA ARG A 59 -8.54 -0.55 6.61
C ARG A 59 -9.48 0.65 6.53
N SER A 60 -9.55 1.48 7.58
CA SER A 60 -10.47 2.61 7.63
C SER A 60 -9.98 3.78 6.78
N SER A 61 -8.68 4.09 6.86
CA SER A 61 -8.05 5.14 6.05
C SER A 61 -7.35 4.62 4.79
N ASN A 62 -7.34 3.30 4.60
CA ASN A 62 -6.62 2.61 3.54
C ASN A 62 -5.13 2.99 3.47
N ALA A 63 -4.50 3.14 4.64
CA ALA A 63 -3.10 3.51 4.78
C ALA A 63 -2.29 2.35 5.36
N LEU A 64 -1.01 2.29 5.02
CA LEU A 64 -0.06 1.38 5.65
C LEU A 64 0.77 2.16 6.67
N PHE A 65 1.15 1.50 7.76
CA PHE A 65 2.12 2.02 8.71
C PHE A 65 3.26 1.02 8.80
N ALA A 66 4.49 1.50 8.61
CA ALA A 66 5.69 0.67 8.70
C ALA A 66 6.61 1.25 9.78
N VAL A 67 7.29 0.35 10.49
CA VAL A 67 8.28 0.71 11.49
C VAL A 67 9.61 0.03 11.20
N GLY A 68 10.68 0.64 11.70
CA GLY A 68 12.01 0.11 11.49
C GLY A 68 13.09 1.01 12.05
N SER A 69 14.27 0.86 11.47
CA SER A 69 15.41 1.75 11.70
C SER A 69 16.17 2.02 10.41
N TYR A 70 16.88 3.15 10.41
CA TYR A 70 17.65 3.61 9.28
C TYR A 70 18.94 4.28 9.75
N GLN A 71 19.94 4.31 8.87
CA GLN A 71 21.18 5.05 9.10
C GLN A 71 21.65 5.66 7.78
N THR A 72 21.53 6.97 7.66
CA THR A 72 21.82 7.67 6.41
C THR A 72 22.69 8.91 6.62
N ALA A 73 23.83 8.98 5.92
CA ALA A 73 24.83 10.04 6.13
C ALA A 73 24.39 11.42 5.61
N SER A 74 23.34 11.49 4.80
CA SER A 74 22.80 12.72 4.23
C SER A 74 21.32 12.57 3.99
N ALA A 75 20.53 13.62 4.24
CA ALA A 75 19.09 13.57 4.06
C ALA A 75 18.74 13.31 2.59
N ILE A 76 18.05 12.22 2.30
CA ILE A 76 17.61 11.91 0.93
C ILE A 76 16.09 12.02 0.85
N THR A 77 15.61 13.27 0.69
CA THR A 77 14.18 13.59 0.70
C THR A 77 13.44 13.14 -0.54
N SER A 78 14.12 12.65 -1.57
CA SER A 78 13.54 12.09 -2.79
C SER A 78 13.25 10.58 -2.71
N GLN A 79 13.61 9.92 -1.60
CA GLN A 79 13.37 8.48 -1.42
C GLN A 79 11.99 8.19 -0.84
N ALA A 80 11.64 6.90 -0.86
CA ALA A 80 10.29 6.44 -0.57
C ALA A 80 9.77 6.87 0.81
N PHE A 81 10.59 6.91 1.85
CA PHE A 81 10.14 7.42 3.17
C PHE A 81 10.60 8.84 3.46
N GLY A 82 11.53 9.37 2.65
CA GLY A 82 12.06 10.73 2.73
C GLY A 82 12.73 11.05 4.06
N LEU A 83 13.42 10.09 4.70
CA LEU A 83 14.03 10.23 6.04
C LEU A 83 15.19 11.25 6.03
N PRO A 84 15.39 12.04 7.13
CA PRO A 84 16.50 13.00 7.22
C PRO A 84 17.84 12.28 7.45
N ALA A 85 18.96 13.02 7.45
CA ALA A 85 20.25 12.44 7.85
C ALA A 85 20.22 11.96 9.29
N SER A 86 20.95 10.89 9.59
CA SER A 86 21.24 10.42 10.94
C SER A 86 22.74 10.22 11.15
N ASN A 87 23.20 10.50 12.36
CA ASN A 87 24.57 10.26 12.81
C ASN A 87 24.74 8.92 13.57
N GLY A 88 23.67 8.13 13.66
CA GLY A 88 23.61 6.79 14.26
C GLY A 88 22.46 6.00 13.64
N MET A 89 22.01 4.92 14.29
CA MET A 89 20.79 4.25 13.88
C MET A 89 19.57 4.91 14.55
N ASP A 90 18.66 5.45 13.76
CA ASP A 90 17.42 6.05 14.26
C ASP A 90 16.22 5.16 13.96
N GLY A 91 15.24 5.12 14.86
CA GLY A 91 13.97 4.45 14.63
C GLY A 91 13.02 5.32 13.80
N PHE A 92 12.17 4.71 13.00
CA PHE A 92 11.13 5.43 12.26
C PHE A 92 9.78 4.74 12.34
N LEU A 93 8.72 5.54 12.26
CA LEU A 93 7.37 5.13 11.90
C LEU A 93 6.93 5.99 10.71
N VAL A 94 6.57 5.34 9.60
CA VAL A 94 6.07 6.01 8.40
C VAL A 94 4.64 5.59 8.12
N ARG A 95 3.81 6.56 7.75
CA ARG A 95 2.48 6.34 7.19
C ARG A 95 2.57 6.44 5.68
N LEU A 96 2.09 5.43 4.97
CA LEU A 96 2.13 5.32 3.52
C LEU A 96 0.69 5.27 2.96
N ASN A 97 0.51 5.78 1.74
CA ASN A 97 -0.69 5.47 0.96
C ASN A 97 -0.59 4.06 0.36
N THR A 98 -1.64 3.60 -0.32
CA THR A 98 -1.68 2.27 -0.97
C THR A 98 -0.65 2.08 -2.08
N ASN A 99 -0.07 3.16 -2.60
CA ASN A 99 0.95 3.12 -3.64
C ASN A 99 2.37 3.15 -3.05
N GLY A 100 2.51 3.00 -1.72
CA GLY A 100 3.81 3.02 -1.04
C GLY A 100 4.41 4.42 -0.86
N GLN A 101 3.67 5.50 -1.14
CA GLN A 101 4.19 6.86 -1.01
C GLN A 101 3.99 7.41 0.41
N PRO A 102 4.93 8.19 0.95
CA PRO A 102 4.90 8.67 2.32
C PRO A 102 3.88 9.80 2.49
N LEU A 103 3.02 9.66 3.48
CA LEU A 103 2.03 10.65 3.90
C LEU A 103 2.49 11.43 5.13
N ALA A 104 3.13 10.73 6.08
CA ALA A 104 3.66 11.30 7.31
C ALA A 104 4.75 10.39 7.89
N LYS A 105 5.58 10.93 8.79
CA LYS A 105 6.61 10.17 9.49
C LYS A 105 6.83 10.72 10.90
N MET A 106 7.26 9.84 11.80
CA MET A 106 7.73 10.13 13.15
C MET A 106 9.08 9.42 13.31
N LEU A 107 9.99 10.05 14.04
CA LEU A 107 11.33 9.51 14.28
C LEU A 107 11.48 9.22 15.77
N LEU A 108 12.12 8.10 16.10
CA LEU A 108 12.60 7.79 17.43
C LEU A 108 14.11 8.02 17.42
N THR A 109 14.55 9.15 17.97
CA THR A 109 15.96 9.56 17.94
C THR A 109 16.51 9.76 19.35
N GLY A 110 17.82 9.85 19.48
CA GLY A 110 18.50 10.01 20.76
C GLY A 110 20.00 10.20 20.63
N PRO A 111 20.74 10.29 21.75
CA PRO A 111 22.20 10.33 21.75
C PRO A 111 22.84 8.97 21.44
N GLY A 112 22.07 7.87 21.49
CA GLY A 112 22.50 6.53 21.09
C GLY A 112 21.51 5.92 20.10
N ASP A 113 21.77 4.68 19.69
CA ASP A 113 20.98 4.00 18.67
C ASP A 113 19.54 3.73 19.12
N ALA A 114 18.63 3.72 18.17
CA ALA A 114 17.20 3.47 18.37
C ALA A 114 16.61 2.65 17.22
N SER A 115 15.58 1.86 17.53
CA SER A 115 14.84 1.10 16.54
C SER A 115 13.42 0.83 17.00
N LEU A 116 12.46 0.95 16.08
CA LEU A 116 11.10 0.44 16.30
C LEU A 116 11.02 -0.98 15.72
N ALA A 117 10.65 -1.94 16.56
CA ALA A 117 10.70 -3.37 16.24
C ALA A 117 9.33 -3.95 15.87
N SER A 118 8.24 -3.39 16.39
CA SER A 118 6.89 -3.87 16.09
C SER A 118 5.87 -2.74 16.13
N VAL A 119 4.81 -2.89 15.34
CA VAL A 119 3.67 -2.00 15.30
C VAL A 119 2.36 -2.80 15.22
N CYS A 120 1.37 -2.40 16.02
CA CYS A 120 0.04 -2.96 15.94
C CYS A 120 -1.03 -1.88 16.00
N MET A 121 -2.23 -2.24 15.56
CA MET A 121 -3.38 -1.35 15.53
C MET A 121 -4.46 -1.85 16.48
N GLY A 122 -4.88 -0.99 17.39
CA GLY A 122 -6.00 -1.22 18.28
C GLY A 122 -7.36 -1.06 17.58
N PRO A 123 -8.46 -1.45 18.24
CA PRO A 123 -9.81 -1.48 17.66
C PRO A 123 -10.33 -0.14 17.11
N ASN A 124 -9.80 0.98 17.60
CA ASN A 124 -10.22 2.33 17.20
C ASN A 124 -9.23 3.00 16.22
N GLY A 125 -8.35 2.24 15.57
CA GLY A 125 -7.30 2.78 14.70
C GLY A 125 -6.11 3.39 15.46
N THR A 126 -6.08 3.27 16.80
CA THR A 126 -4.93 3.67 17.61
C THR A 126 -3.72 2.80 17.28
N LEU A 127 -2.60 3.43 16.95
CA LEU A 127 -1.35 2.73 16.69
C LEU A 127 -0.54 2.58 17.98
N TYR A 128 0.02 1.40 18.17
CA TYR A 128 1.00 1.11 19.21
C TYR A 128 2.26 0.63 18.54
N ALA A 129 3.39 1.27 18.81
CA ALA A 129 4.69 0.86 18.35
C ALA A 129 5.60 0.58 19.55
N ALA A 130 6.43 -0.44 19.44
CA ALA A 130 7.38 -0.84 20.47
C ALA A 130 8.75 -1.07 19.85
N GLY A 131 9.80 -0.85 20.65
CA GLY A 131 11.17 -0.89 20.19
C GLY A 131 12.15 -0.66 21.33
N TRP A 132 13.36 -0.26 20.99
CA TRP A 132 14.43 0.02 21.95
C TRP A 132 15.19 1.29 21.56
N PHE A 133 15.83 1.90 22.56
CA PHE A 133 16.74 3.02 22.40
C PHE A 133 17.83 2.95 23.46
N GLU A 134 18.99 3.52 23.16
CA GLU A 134 20.09 3.68 24.11
C GLU A 134 20.07 5.09 24.73
N GLY A 135 20.01 5.16 26.06
CA GLY A 135 20.04 6.43 26.79
C GLY A 135 18.68 7.09 26.93
N THR A 136 18.37 8.07 26.08
CA THR A 136 17.11 8.85 26.10
C THR A 136 16.51 8.94 24.70
N ALA A 137 15.19 8.95 24.61
CA ALA A 137 14.46 9.05 23.34
C ALA A 137 13.72 10.38 23.17
N SER A 138 13.65 10.85 21.92
CA SER A 138 12.78 11.94 21.45
C SER A 138 11.87 11.44 20.33
N PHE A 139 10.65 12.00 20.25
CA PHE A 139 9.59 11.60 19.32
C PHE A 139 8.79 12.79 18.79
#